data_AF-A0A973HEL5-F1
#
_entry.id   AF-A0A973HEL5-F1
#
_cell.length_a   1.000
_cell.length_b   1.000
_cell.length_c   1.000
_cell.angle_alpha   90.00
_cell.angle_beta   90.00
_cell.angle_gamma   90.00
#
_symmetry.space_group_name_H-M   'P 1'
#
loop_
_entity.id
_entity.type
_entity.pdbx_description
1 polymer ?
#
loop_
_entity_poly.entity_id
_entity_poly.type
_entity_poly.pdbx_seq_one_letter_code
_entity_poly.pdbx_strand_id
1 'polypeptide(L)'
;MELHFFPGQNLIVVKNKLKSITHRFEAMGGPPSMGQDPVMPERPTTAGSYLIDMAHAYRTPTWALSAIAWGTRLRDQPSADPAKSDVWYQLRSGQWGSILKDKDIDRKSIIEFNEALYGEDVTPKVPKTWIFNDFGPIAIRYFKDLNKNGILDGNEVLSGEMLHTTPDNEAQHKRGRSVRLHPSHGCIHLKPADRDTLFAIGAFRRGSPFIVHKYTDRFTGAIL
;
A
#
# COMPACT_ATOMS: atom_id res chain seq x y z
N MET A 1 -9.88 20.11 -2.86
CA MET A 1 -9.94 19.18 -1.72
C MET A 1 -8.51 18.95 -1.30
N GLU A 2 -8.22 18.89 -0.02
CA GLU A 2 -6.85 18.73 0.49
C GLU A 2 -6.82 17.59 1.49
N LEU A 3 -5.78 16.78 1.39
CA LEU A 3 -5.53 15.67 2.28
C LEU A 3 -4.41 16.08 3.24
N HIS A 4 -4.65 15.99 4.54
CA HIS A 4 -3.65 16.28 5.56
C HIS A 4 -3.39 15.04 6.39
N PHE A 5 -2.13 14.63 6.51
CA PHE A 5 -1.72 13.53 7.38
C PHE A 5 -0.93 14.06 8.58
N PHE A 6 -1.41 13.72 9.77
CA PHE A 6 -0.79 14.03 11.06
C PHE A 6 -0.20 12.73 11.64
N PRO A 7 1.08 12.43 11.35
CA PRO A 7 1.65 11.14 11.72
C PRO A 7 1.74 10.93 13.23
N GLY A 8 1.93 12.00 14.02
CA GLY A 8 1.92 11.92 15.49
C GLY A 8 0.56 11.57 16.12
N GLN A 9 -0.51 11.55 15.34
CA GLN A 9 -1.87 11.20 15.78
C GLN A 9 -2.48 10.05 14.98
N ASN A 10 -1.73 9.45 14.05
CA ASN A 10 -2.23 8.43 13.12
C ASN A 10 -3.54 8.86 12.42
N LEU A 11 -3.57 10.11 11.95
CA LEU A 11 -4.81 10.76 11.51
C LEU A 11 -4.65 11.39 10.13
N ILE A 12 -5.54 11.02 9.23
CA ILE A 12 -5.81 11.76 8.00
C ILE A 12 -7.05 12.65 8.20
N VAL A 13 -6.95 13.89 7.75
CA VAL A 13 -8.05 14.86 7.69
C VAL A 13 -8.25 15.32 6.26
N VAL A 14 -9.49 15.26 5.78
CA VAL A 14 -9.86 15.77 4.45
C VAL A 14 -10.55 17.11 4.58
N LYS A 15 -10.02 18.12 3.89
CA LYS A 15 -10.61 19.46 3.82
C LYS A 15 -11.19 19.74 2.44
N ASN A 16 -12.37 20.37 2.40
CA ASN A 16 -12.97 20.84 1.16
C ASN A 16 -12.30 22.15 0.67
N LYS A 17 -12.82 22.74 -0.41
CA LYS A 17 -12.28 24.01 -0.96
C LYS A 17 -12.42 25.20 0.01
N LEU A 18 -13.43 25.18 0.88
CA LEU A 18 -13.66 26.17 1.93
C LEU A 18 -12.81 25.91 3.19
N LYS A 19 -11.87 24.96 3.13
CA LYS A 19 -11.01 24.52 4.24
C LYS A 19 -11.77 23.89 5.41
N SER A 20 -13.08 23.68 5.29
CA SER A 20 -13.87 22.93 6.26
C SER A 20 -13.49 21.45 6.22
N ILE A 21 -13.45 20.84 7.41
CA ILE A 21 -13.19 19.42 7.55
C ILE A 21 -14.44 18.66 7.12
N THR A 22 -14.24 17.63 6.30
CA THR A 22 -15.34 16.79 5.81
C THR A 22 -15.22 15.36 6.29
N HIS A 23 -13.98 14.86 6.47
CA HIS A 23 -13.74 13.49 6.88
C HIS A 23 -12.48 13.38 7.74
N ARG A 24 -12.44 12.32 8.55
CA ARG A 24 -11.29 11.92 9.36
C ARG A 24 -11.12 10.41 9.22
N PHE A 25 -9.89 9.97 9.04
CA PHE A 25 -9.55 8.56 8.87
C PHE A 25 -8.35 8.21 9.73
N GLU A 26 -8.36 7.00 10.27
CA GLU A 26 -7.15 6.44 10.89
C GLU A 26 -6.17 6.07 9.77
N ALA A 27 -4.91 6.44 9.95
CA ALA A 27 -3.83 6.09 9.02
C ALA A 27 -2.53 5.98 9.78
N MET A 28 -1.64 5.06 9.41
CA MET A 28 -0.41 4.84 10.14
C MET A 28 0.81 5.05 9.25
N GLY A 29 1.66 5.99 9.64
CA GLY A 29 2.90 6.30 8.95
C GLY A 29 4.06 5.44 9.46
N GLY A 30 5.28 5.86 9.11
CA GLY A 30 6.47 5.38 9.79
C GLY A 30 6.53 5.80 11.28
N PRO A 31 7.46 5.26 12.06
CA PRO A 31 7.70 5.68 13.45
C PRO A 31 8.34 7.08 13.55
N PRO A 32 8.23 7.78 14.69
CA PRO A 32 8.84 9.12 14.88
C PRO A 32 10.39 9.09 14.94
N SER A 33 11.00 7.91 15.02
CA SER A 33 12.44 7.67 15.05
C SER A 33 12.81 6.55 14.10
N MET A 34 14.08 6.47 13.71
CA MET A 34 14.57 5.34 12.92
C MET A 34 14.38 4.02 13.68
N GLY A 35 13.95 2.99 12.97
CA GLY A 35 13.85 1.62 13.47
C GLY A 35 15.11 0.81 13.18
N GLN A 36 14.98 -0.53 13.29
CA GLN A 36 16.10 -1.47 13.23
C GLN A 36 15.86 -2.61 12.23
N ASP A 37 14.84 -2.53 11.37
CA ASP A 37 14.64 -3.53 10.34
C ASP A 37 15.90 -3.69 9.46
N PRO A 38 16.40 -4.94 9.27
CA PRO A 38 17.67 -5.19 8.60
C PRO A 38 17.60 -5.07 7.07
N VAL A 39 16.41 -5.11 6.48
CA VAL A 39 16.21 -4.98 5.03
C VAL A 39 16.07 -3.52 4.66
N MET A 40 15.21 -2.80 5.36
CA MET A 40 15.00 -1.37 5.19
C MET A 40 14.62 -0.80 6.55
N PRO A 41 15.48 -0.04 7.24
CA PRO A 41 15.13 0.54 8.52
C PRO A 41 13.86 1.38 8.43
N GLU A 42 12.96 1.22 9.40
CA GLU A 42 11.80 2.10 9.52
C GLU A 42 12.28 3.54 9.67
N ARG A 43 11.55 4.48 9.08
CA ARG A 43 11.89 5.90 9.13
C ARG A 43 10.66 6.76 9.31
N PRO A 44 10.80 7.97 9.90
CA PRO A 44 9.70 8.92 9.96
C PRO A 44 9.13 9.21 8.57
N THR A 45 7.80 9.28 8.50
CA THR A 45 7.11 9.74 7.29
C THR A 45 7.57 11.16 6.98
N THR A 46 7.99 11.42 5.75
CA THR A 46 8.60 12.71 5.41
C THR A 46 7.55 13.83 5.41
N ALA A 47 7.73 14.82 6.28
CA ALA A 47 6.86 16.00 6.31
C ALA A 47 7.07 16.89 5.08
N GLY A 48 5.98 17.47 4.57
CA GLY A 48 6.03 18.33 3.39
C GLY A 48 4.67 18.58 2.74
N SER A 49 4.71 19.40 1.69
CA SER A 49 3.56 19.63 0.80
C SER A 49 3.84 18.93 -0.53
N TYR A 50 2.89 18.12 -0.95
CA TYR A 50 2.97 17.25 -2.11
C TYR A 50 1.69 17.36 -2.94
N LEU A 51 1.75 16.81 -4.15
CA LEU A 51 0.59 16.59 -5.01
C LEU A 51 0.44 15.09 -5.30
N ILE A 52 -0.79 14.59 -5.23
CA ILE A 52 -1.11 13.25 -5.73
C ILE A 52 -0.88 13.21 -7.24
N ASP A 53 -0.19 12.19 -7.73
CA ASP A 53 0.07 12.02 -9.16
C ASP A 53 -0.76 10.89 -9.76
N MET A 54 -0.60 9.67 -9.23
CA MET A 54 -1.25 8.48 -9.77
C MET A 54 -1.55 7.44 -8.70
N ALA A 55 -2.47 6.53 -9.02
CA ALA A 55 -2.80 5.37 -8.22
C ALA A 55 -2.74 4.11 -9.08
N HIS A 56 -1.96 3.11 -8.68
CA HIS A 56 -1.76 1.88 -9.45
C HIS A 56 -1.27 0.72 -8.58
N ALA A 57 -1.37 -0.51 -9.09
CA ALA A 57 -0.71 -1.66 -8.48
C ALA A 57 0.82 -1.48 -8.59
N TYR A 58 1.48 -1.27 -7.46
CA TYR A 58 2.91 -0.99 -7.42
C TYR A 58 3.75 -2.27 -7.46
N ARG A 59 4.96 -2.16 -8.01
CA ARG A 59 5.95 -3.24 -8.00
C ARG A 59 7.31 -2.70 -7.67
N THR A 60 8.05 -3.44 -6.87
CA THR A 60 9.45 -3.15 -6.57
C THR A 60 10.22 -4.46 -6.34
N PRO A 61 11.49 -4.56 -6.73
CA PRO A 61 12.33 -5.69 -6.38
C PRO A 61 12.81 -5.65 -4.91
N THR A 62 12.66 -4.53 -4.21
CA THR A 62 13.13 -4.38 -2.82
C THR A 62 12.44 -5.35 -1.85
N TRP A 63 11.16 -5.61 -2.07
CA TRP A 63 10.36 -6.53 -1.28
C TRP A 63 9.97 -7.71 -2.17
N ALA A 64 10.38 -8.92 -1.81
CA ALA A 64 10.26 -10.10 -2.67
C ALA A 64 8.81 -10.33 -3.15
N LEU A 65 7.83 -10.18 -2.24
CA LEU A 65 6.42 -10.37 -2.55
C LEU A 65 5.81 -9.22 -3.36
N SER A 66 6.47 -8.08 -3.41
CA SER A 66 6.08 -6.90 -4.20
C SER A 66 6.65 -6.88 -5.62
N ALA A 67 7.44 -7.88 -6.02
CA ALA A 67 7.92 -7.99 -7.40
C ALA A 67 6.80 -8.36 -8.38
N ILE A 68 5.71 -8.97 -7.90
CA ILE A 68 4.51 -9.30 -8.67
C ILE A 68 3.39 -8.33 -8.26
N ALA A 69 2.71 -7.73 -9.24
CA ALA A 69 1.61 -6.82 -8.96
C ALA A 69 0.43 -7.57 -8.32
N TRP A 70 -0.24 -6.95 -7.36
CA TRP A 70 -1.50 -7.46 -6.83
C TRP A 70 -2.52 -7.72 -7.94
N GLY A 71 -3.29 -8.79 -7.82
CA GLY A 71 -4.31 -9.18 -8.79
C GLY A 71 -3.77 -9.93 -10.01
N THR A 72 -2.45 -10.09 -10.14
CA THR A 72 -1.84 -10.91 -11.21
C THR A 72 -2.40 -12.32 -11.16
N ARG A 73 -2.90 -12.85 -12.29
CA ARG A 73 -3.47 -14.20 -12.32
C ARG A 73 -2.42 -15.25 -12.01
N LEU A 74 -2.81 -16.24 -11.22
CA LEU A 74 -1.99 -17.39 -10.86
C LEU A 74 -2.57 -18.66 -11.46
N ARG A 75 -1.68 -19.61 -11.74
CA ARG A 75 -2.01 -20.96 -12.19
C ARG A 75 -1.21 -21.94 -11.35
N ASP A 76 -1.93 -22.78 -10.62
CA ASP A 76 -1.33 -23.86 -9.83
C ASP A 76 -0.75 -24.94 -10.77
N GLN A 77 0.49 -25.38 -10.51
CA GLN A 77 1.20 -26.39 -11.29
C GLN A 77 1.76 -27.47 -10.35
N PRO A 78 0.90 -28.31 -9.77
CA PRO A 78 1.35 -29.38 -8.87
C PRO A 78 2.10 -30.47 -9.64
N SER A 79 3.06 -31.10 -8.97
CA SER A 79 3.82 -32.24 -9.47
C SER A 79 3.84 -33.36 -8.42
N ALA A 80 3.94 -34.61 -8.86
CA ALA A 80 4.11 -35.76 -7.98
C ALA A 80 5.42 -35.67 -7.17
N ASP A 81 6.43 -35.01 -7.74
CA ASP A 81 7.64 -34.58 -7.04
C ASP A 81 7.41 -33.15 -6.50
N PRO A 82 7.32 -32.96 -5.16
CA PRO A 82 7.08 -31.66 -4.56
C PRO A 82 8.14 -30.61 -4.92
N ALA A 83 9.39 -31.04 -5.16
CA ALA A 83 10.47 -30.13 -5.56
C ALA A 83 10.29 -29.55 -6.98
N LYS A 84 9.40 -30.14 -7.77
CA LYS A 84 9.02 -29.67 -9.12
C LYS A 84 7.65 -29.00 -9.16
N SER A 85 6.96 -28.91 -8.02
CA SER A 85 5.70 -28.20 -7.94
C SER A 85 5.94 -26.70 -8.00
N ASP A 86 5.12 -25.99 -8.76
CA ASP A 86 5.31 -24.57 -9.04
C ASP A 86 3.97 -23.84 -9.03
N VAL A 87 4.04 -22.51 -9.07
CA VAL A 87 2.91 -21.64 -9.37
C VAL A 87 3.35 -20.72 -10.50
N TRP A 88 2.55 -20.65 -11.54
CA TRP A 88 2.81 -19.74 -12.65
C TRP A 88 2.03 -18.44 -12.48
N TYR A 89 2.64 -17.33 -12.87
CA TYR A 89 2.02 -16.01 -12.86
C TYR A 89 1.92 -15.44 -14.27
N GLN A 90 0.85 -14.71 -14.54
CA GLN A 90 0.64 -14.12 -15.86
C GLN A 90 1.51 -12.87 -16.04
N LEU A 91 2.38 -12.90 -17.05
CA LEU A 91 3.18 -11.76 -17.48
C LEU A 91 2.32 -10.74 -18.23
N ARG A 92 2.81 -9.51 -18.36
CA ARG A 92 2.13 -8.45 -19.15
C ARG A 92 1.95 -8.84 -20.63
N SER A 93 2.82 -9.69 -21.16
CA SER A 93 2.70 -10.26 -22.52
C SER A 93 1.54 -11.26 -22.66
N GLY A 94 0.87 -11.62 -21.56
CA GLY A 94 -0.15 -12.67 -21.51
C GLY A 94 0.41 -14.09 -21.33
N GLN A 95 1.73 -14.26 -21.48
CA GLN A 95 2.44 -15.53 -21.23
C GLN A 95 2.48 -15.86 -19.73
N TRP A 96 2.79 -17.12 -19.42
CA TRP A 96 2.96 -17.59 -18.06
C TRP A 96 4.45 -17.68 -17.72
N GLY A 97 4.85 -17.09 -16.59
CA GLY A 97 6.18 -17.22 -15.98
C GLY A 97 6.15 -18.12 -14.75
N SER A 98 7.29 -18.66 -14.36
CA SER A 98 7.44 -19.56 -13.20
C SER A 98 7.79 -18.75 -11.97
N ILE A 99 6.97 -18.80 -10.91
CA ILE A 99 7.29 -18.07 -9.68
C ILE A 99 8.53 -18.67 -9.02
N LEU A 100 8.64 -20.01 -8.98
CA LEU A 100 9.81 -20.66 -8.41
C LEU A 100 11.10 -20.21 -9.10
N LYS A 101 11.15 -20.24 -10.44
CA LYS A 101 12.34 -19.84 -11.19
C LYS A 101 12.60 -18.33 -11.14
N ASP A 102 11.56 -17.51 -11.26
CA ASP A 102 11.71 -16.07 -11.48
C ASP A 102 11.77 -15.27 -10.18
N LYS A 103 11.34 -15.84 -9.05
CA LYS A 103 11.20 -15.18 -7.75
C LYS A 103 11.77 -15.98 -6.58
N ASP A 104 12.14 -17.24 -6.79
CA ASP A 104 12.62 -18.14 -5.74
C ASP A 104 11.61 -18.30 -4.58
N ILE A 105 10.32 -18.39 -4.94
CA ILE A 105 9.24 -18.64 -3.99
C ILE A 105 8.56 -19.95 -4.42
N ASP A 106 8.64 -20.95 -3.56
CA ASP A 106 8.03 -22.24 -3.84
C ASP A 106 6.50 -22.23 -3.64
N ARG A 107 5.84 -23.25 -4.20
CA ARG A 107 4.39 -23.42 -4.12
C ARG A 107 3.90 -23.56 -2.67
N LYS A 108 4.67 -24.21 -1.80
CA LYS A 108 4.30 -24.45 -0.40
C LYS A 108 4.26 -23.12 0.35
N SER A 109 5.26 -22.26 0.20
CA SER A 109 5.26 -20.92 0.78
C SER A 109 4.07 -20.09 0.32
N ILE A 110 3.69 -20.16 -0.96
CA ILE A 110 2.50 -19.45 -1.48
C ILE A 110 1.21 -19.91 -0.78
N ILE A 111 1.08 -21.21 -0.52
CA ILE A 111 -0.05 -21.78 0.22
C ILE A 111 -0.02 -21.30 1.68
N GLU A 112 1.13 -21.37 2.34
CA GLU A 112 1.32 -20.92 3.72
C GLU A 112 1.04 -19.42 3.89
N PHE A 113 1.47 -18.58 2.95
CA PHE A 113 1.13 -17.14 2.95
C PHE A 113 -0.38 -16.92 2.82
N ASN A 114 -1.04 -17.69 1.96
CA ASN A 114 -2.49 -17.58 1.80
C ASN A 114 -3.23 -18.04 3.08
N GLU A 115 -2.77 -19.11 3.72
CA GLU A 115 -3.28 -19.58 5.00
C GLU A 115 -3.03 -18.57 6.12
N ALA A 116 -1.88 -17.92 6.17
CA ALA A 116 -1.60 -16.90 7.17
C ALA A 116 -2.59 -15.72 7.06
N LEU A 117 -2.93 -15.30 5.83
CA LEU A 117 -3.86 -14.20 5.59
C LEU A 117 -5.33 -14.58 5.84
N TYR A 118 -5.74 -15.80 5.44
CA TYR A 118 -7.15 -16.21 5.45
C TYR A 118 -7.51 -17.27 6.49
N GLY A 119 -6.54 -17.76 7.27
CA GLY A 119 -6.69 -18.72 8.35
C GLY A 119 -7.43 -20.01 7.96
N GLU A 120 -8.00 -20.65 8.97
CA GLU A 120 -8.86 -21.86 8.85
C GLU A 120 -10.11 -21.66 7.98
N ASP A 121 -10.45 -20.40 7.62
CA ASP A 121 -11.62 -20.10 6.78
C ASP A 121 -11.44 -20.59 5.34
N VAL A 122 -10.24 -21.07 4.96
CA VAL A 122 -9.95 -21.52 3.60
C VAL A 122 -9.10 -22.79 3.62
N THR A 123 -9.52 -23.79 2.83
CA THR A 123 -8.68 -24.97 2.55
C THR A 123 -7.33 -24.54 1.97
N PRO A 124 -6.20 -25.09 2.49
CA PRO A 124 -4.86 -24.94 1.93
C PRO A 124 -4.83 -24.98 0.40
N LYS A 125 -4.58 -23.83 -0.25
CA LYS A 125 -4.52 -23.75 -1.72
C LYS A 125 -3.81 -22.51 -2.21
N VAL A 126 -3.33 -22.61 -3.45
CA VAL A 126 -2.83 -21.48 -4.22
C VAL A 126 -4.01 -20.53 -4.54
N PRO A 127 -3.92 -19.23 -4.24
CA PRO A 127 -4.97 -18.28 -4.60
C PRO A 127 -5.06 -18.12 -6.12
N LYS A 128 -6.22 -17.68 -6.62
CA LYS A 128 -6.42 -17.46 -8.08
C LYS A 128 -5.61 -16.27 -8.62
N THR A 129 -5.22 -15.35 -7.74
CA THR A 129 -4.47 -14.14 -8.07
C THR A 129 -3.44 -13.86 -6.99
N TRP A 130 -2.36 -13.16 -7.34
CA TRP A 130 -1.35 -12.70 -6.40
C TRP A 130 -1.94 -11.65 -5.46
N ILE A 131 -1.86 -11.89 -4.15
CA ILE A 131 -2.45 -11.04 -3.09
C ILE A 131 -1.45 -10.75 -1.97
N PHE A 132 -0.16 -10.96 -2.24
CA PHE A 132 0.90 -10.86 -1.23
C PHE A 132 1.76 -9.60 -1.39
N ASN A 133 1.41 -8.72 -2.33
CA ASN A 133 2.16 -7.50 -2.56
C ASN A 133 1.99 -6.54 -1.38
N ASP A 134 3.10 -6.13 -0.78
CA ASP A 134 3.15 -5.32 0.45
C ASP A 134 2.49 -3.95 0.30
N PHE A 135 2.30 -3.49 -0.94
CA PHE A 135 1.64 -2.23 -1.30
C PHE A 135 0.15 -2.41 -1.65
N GLY A 136 -0.42 -3.57 -1.37
CA GLY A 136 -1.84 -3.85 -1.57
C GLY A 136 -2.26 -3.83 -3.05
N PRO A 137 -3.57 -3.77 -3.32
CA PRO A 137 -4.10 -3.64 -4.69
C PRO A 137 -3.74 -2.32 -5.35
N ILE A 138 -3.56 -1.26 -4.57
CA ILE A 138 -3.36 0.11 -5.06
C ILE A 138 -2.41 0.85 -4.14
N ALA A 139 -1.33 1.38 -4.71
CA ALA A 139 -0.48 2.38 -4.09
C ALA A 139 -0.74 3.75 -4.72
N ILE A 140 -0.89 4.76 -3.87
CA ILE A 140 -1.11 6.16 -4.24
C ILE A 140 0.24 6.88 -4.18
N ARG A 141 0.71 7.31 -5.35
CA ARG A 141 1.98 8.01 -5.57
C ARG A 141 1.76 9.51 -5.52
N TYR A 142 2.74 10.22 -4.95
CA TYR A 142 2.76 11.67 -4.87
C TYR A 142 4.18 12.20 -5.08
N PHE A 143 4.31 13.48 -5.41
CA PHE A 143 5.58 14.17 -5.61
C PHE A 143 5.54 15.56 -5.00
N LYS A 144 6.72 16.16 -4.86
CA LYS A 144 6.86 17.54 -4.43
C LYS A 144 6.95 18.42 -5.67
N ASP A 145 5.97 19.32 -5.82
CA ASP A 145 5.92 20.32 -6.89
C ASP A 145 6.85 21.49 -6.53
N LEU A 146 8.05 21.47 -7.09
CA LEU A 146 9.14 22.41 -6.82
C LEU A 146 8.94 23.72 -7.58
N ASN A 147 8.43 23.65 -8.81
CA ASN A 147 8.22 24.83 -9.66
C ASN A 147 6.81 25.42 -9.56
N LYS A 148 5.90 24.75 -8.84
CA LYS A 148 4.50 25.15 -8.58
C LYS A 148 3.60 25.13 -9.82
N ASN A 149 3.91 24.31 -10.81
CA ASN A 149 3.11 24.19 -12.04
C ASN A 149 2.04 23.08 -11.96
N GLY A 150 2.04 22.28 -10.90
CA GLY A 150 1.07 21.21 -10.67
C GLY A 150 1.32 19.93 -11.45
N ILE A 151 2.47 19.79 -12.13
CA ILE A 151 2.80 18.71 -13.04
C ILE A 151 4.16 18.14 -12.64
N LEU A 152 4.28 16.81 -12.59
CA LEU A 152 5.56 16.15 -12.37
C LEU A 152 6.48 16.34 -13.59
N ASP A 153 7.44 17.26 -13.49
CA ASP A 153 8.40 17.54 -14.57
C ASP A 153 9.78 18.04 -14.11
N GLY A 154 10.68 18.27 -15.08
CA GLY A 154 12.04 18.75 -14.81
C GLY A 154 12.83 17.81 -13.90
N ASN A 155 13.22 18.31 -12.73
CA ASN A 155 14.00 17.58 -11.72
C ASN A 155 13.13 16.96 -10.61
N GLU A 156 11.81 17.03 -10.74
CA GLU A 156 10.88 16.46 -9.77
C GLU A 156 10.80 14.95 -9.93
N VAL A 157 10.63 14.26 -8.81
CA VAL A 157 10.53 12.80 -8.78
C VAL A 157 9.38 12.38 -7.87
N LEU A 158 8.78 11.24 -8.19
CA LEU A 158 7.83 10.59 -7.29
C LEU A 158 8.51 10.27 -5.97
N SER A 159 7.80 10.50 -4.87
CA SER A 159 8.19 10.01 -3.56
C SER A 159 8.35 8.48 -3.60
N GLY A 160 9.32 7.99 -2.81
CA GLY A 160 9.43 6.57 -2.49
C GLY A 160 8.39 6.13 -1.46
N GLU A 161 7.85 7.07 -0.68
CA GLU A 161 6.73 6.84 0.23
C GLU A 161 5.40 6.91 -0.53
N MET A 162 4.43 6.11 -0.09
CA MET A 162 3.12 5.98 -0.76
C MET A 162 2.02 5.86 0.28
N LEU A 163 0.79 6.19 -0.10
CA LEU A 163 -0.37 5.73 0.68
C LEU A 163 -0.85 4.40 0.11
N HIS A 164 -1.06 3.40 0.95
CA HIS A 164 -1.53 2.09 0.50
C HIS A 164 -2.15 1.28 1.64
N THR A 165 -2.75 0.15 1.30
CA THR A 165 -3.15 -0.90 2.25
C THR A 165 -2.08 -2.00 2.26
N THR A 166 -2.13 -2.90 3.24
CA THR A 166 -1.25 -4.09 3.31
C THR A 166 -2.04 -5.37 3.02
N PRO A 167 -1.37 -6.48 2.65
CA PRO A 167 -2.02 -7.78 2.49
C PRO A 167 -2.89 -8.20 3.68
N ASP A 168 -2.38 -8.05 4.91
CA ASP A 168 -3.10 -8.38 6.14
C ASP A 168 -4.37 -7.54 6.30
N ASN A 169 -4.30 -6.24 6.02
CA ASN A 169 -5.44 -5.35 6.17
C ASN A 169 -6.52 -5.64 5.12
N GLU A 170 -6.13 -5.96 3.90
CA GLU A 170 -7.07 -6.43 2.86
C GLU A 170 -7.75 -7.74 3.24
N ALA A 171 -6.98 -8.71 3.76
CA ALA A 171 -7.52 -9.99 4.19
C ALA A 171 -8.47 -9.84 5.39
N GLN A 172 -8.09 -9.04 6.39
CA GLN A 172 -8.95 -8.71 7.54
C GLN A 172 -10.27 -8.09 7.08
N HIS A 173 -10.21 -7.06 6.22
CA HIS A 173 -11.39 -6.40 5.70
C HIS A 173 -12.31 -7.36 4.95
N LYS A 174 -11.74 -8.16 4.03
CA LYS A 174 -12.50 -9.13 3.23
C LYS A 174 -13.18 -10.22 4.07
N ARG A 175 -12.60 -10.55 5.22
CA ARG A 175 -13.16 -11.53 6.19
C ARG A 175 -14.12 -10.88 7.19
N GLY A 176 -14.41 -9.58 7.07
CA GLY A 176 -15.23 -8.86 8.04
C GLY A 176 -14.60 -8.75 9.43
N ARG A 177 -13.27 -8.90 9.53
CA ARG A 177 -12.53 -8.78 10.79
C ARG A 177 -12.08 -7.33 11.01
N SER A 178 -11.82 -6.99 12.27
CA SER A 178 -11.27 -5.67 12.63
C SER A 178 -9.92 -5.45 11.95
N VAL A 179 -9.79 -4.34 11.24
CA VAL A 179 -8.54 -3.95 10.57
C VAL A 179 -7.64 -3.22 11.55
N ARG A 180 -6.44 -3.77 11.80
CA ARG A 180 -5.42 -3.16 12.67
C ARG A 180 -4.25 -2.67 11.83
N LEU A 181 -3.98 -1.36 11.88
CA LEU A 181 -2.82 -0.78 11.21
C LEU A 181 -1.56 -0.95 12.04
N HIS A 182 -0.43 -1.08 11.35
CA HIS A 182 0.90 -1.19 11.94
C HIS A 182 1.84 -0.12 11.34
N PRO A 183 2.88 0.30 12.09
CA PRO A 183 3.87 1.25 11.59
C PRO A 183 4.52 0.73 10.31
N SER A 184 4.89 1.66 9.43
CA SER A 184 5.49 1.35 8.12
C SER A 184 6.97 1.71 8.06
N HIS A 185 7.59 1.46 6.90
CA HIS A 185 8.92 1.96 6.54
C HIS A 185 8.91 3.41 5.98
N GLY A 186 7.94 4.21 6.40
CA GLY A 186 7.72 5.60 5.95
C GLY A 186 6.54 5.79 5.01
N CYS A 187 5.95 4.71 4.47
CA CYS A 187 4.67 4.78 3.77
C CYS A 187 3.49 5.08 4.72
N ILE A 188 2.30 5.32 4.20
CA ILE A 188 1.11 5.60 5.00
C ILE A 188 0.09 4.50 4.75
N HIS A 189 -0.08 3.65 5.75
CA HIS A 189 -1.04 2.56 5.75
C HIS A 189 -2.45 3.10 6.01
N LEU A 190 -3.39 2.64 5.19
CA LEU A 190 -4.82 2.96 5.28
C LEU A 190 -5.62 1.69 5.55
N LYS A 191 -6.81 1.85 6.12
CA LYS A 191 -7.81 0.77 6.09
C LYS A 191 -8.42 0.67 4.69
N PRO A 192 -8.75 -0.53 4.17
CA PRO A 192 -9.33 -0.66 2.82
C PRO A 192 -10.61 0.15 2.61
N ALA A 193 -11.56 0.12 3.55
CA ALA A 193 -12.80 0.91 3.46
C ALA A 193 -12.55 2.44 3.46
N ASP A 194 -11.55 2.90 4.21
CA ASP A 194 -11.19 4.32 4.28
C ASP A 194 -10.51 4.76 2.97
N ARG A 195 -9.63 3.93 2.41
CA ARG A 195 -9.05 4.15 1.07
C ARG A 195 -10.14 4.28 0.01
N ASP A 196 -11.12 3.38 0.02
CA ASP A 196 -12.20 3.37 -0.97
C ASP A 196 -13.08 4.63 -0.84
N THR A 197 -13.35 5.07 0.38
CA THR A 197 -14.03 6.35 0.66
C THR A 197 -13.21 7.53 0.15
N LEU A 198 -11.90 7.55 0.40
CA LEU A 198 -10.98 8.60 -0.08
C LEU A 198 -10.95 8.67 -1.61
N PHE A 199 -11.01 7.53 -2.32
CA PHE A 199 -11.20 7.51 -3.77
C PHE A 199 -12.55 8.08 -4.19
N ALA A 200 -13.64 7.64 -3.55
CA ALA A 200 -15.00 8.06 -3.89
C ALA A 200 -15.21 9.57 -3.77
N ILE A 201 -14.64 10.19 -2.72
CA ILE A 201 -14.72 11.64 -2.53
C ILE A 201 -13.70 12.43 -3.38
N GLY A 202 -12.81 11.74 -4.11
CA GLY A 202 -11.84 12.34 -5.02
C GLY A 202 -10.58 12.88 -4.34
N ALA A 203 -10.26 12.44 -3.11
CA ALA A 203 -9.05 12.85 -2.40
C ALA A 203 -7.77 12.44 -3.15
N PHE A 204 -7.79 11.32 -3.87
CA PHE A 204 -6.66 10.79 -4.63
C PHE A 204 -6.67 11.14 -6.13
N ARG A 205 -7.40 12.18 -6.54
CA ARG A 205 -7.29 12.69 -7.92
C ARG A 205 -5.91 13.30 -8.16
N ARG A 206 -5.40 13.16 -9.39
CA ARG A 206 -4.16 13.82 -9.82
C ARG A 206 -4.23 15.33 -9.57
N GLY A 207 -3.18 15.89 -8.99
CA GLY A 207 -3.08 17.29 -8.59
C GLY A 207 -3.77 17.63 -7.26
N SER A 208 -4.39 16.67 -6.57
CA SER A 208 -4.92 16.91 -5.23
C SER A 208 -3.77 17.23 -4.25
N PRO A 209 -3.84 18.33 -3.49
CA PRO A 209 -2.85 18.63 -2.47
C PRO A 209 -2.84 17.58 -1.36
N PHE A 210 -1.64 17.11 -1.04
CA PHE A 210 -1.37 16.19 0.06
C PHE A 210 -0.30 16.79 0.97
N ILE A 211 -0.64 17.03 2.23
CA ILE A 211 0.22 17.68 3.21
C ILE A 211 0.53 16.68 4.32
N VAL A 212 1.80 16.33 4.49
CA VAL A 212 2.29 15.57 5.63
C VAL A 212 2.83 16.55 6.66
N HIS A 213 2.23 16.56 7.85
CA HIS A 213 2.66 17.40 8.96
C HIS A 213 3.82 16.76 9.72
N LYS A 214 4.52 17.54 10.53
CA LYS A 214 5.56 17.00 11.43
C LYS A 214 4.91 16.17 12.53
N TYR A 215 5.65 15.25 13.13
CA TYR A 215 5.16 14.44 14.26
C TYR A 215 4.77 15.27 15.48
N THR A 216 5.39 16.44 15.65
CA THR A 216 5.08 17.39 16.73
C THR A 216 3.82 18.20 16.48
N ASP A 217 3.36 18.26 15.21
CA ASP A 217 2.19 19.03 14.85
C ASP A 217 0.94 18.28 15.29
N ARG A 218 0.01 19.01 15.88
CA ARG A 218 -1.27 18.47 16.35
C ARG A 218 -2.42 19.10 15.62
N PHE A 219 -3.29 18.25 15.12
CA PHE A 219 -4.61 18.64 14.69
C PHE A 219 -5.48 18.92 15.93
N THR A 220 -5.89 20.18 16.10
CA THR A 220 -6.68 20.68 17.25
C THR A 220 -8.12 21.05 16.90
N GLY A 221 -8.55 20.87 15.65
CA GLY A 221 -9.89 21.27 15.22
C GLY A 221 -11.00 20.42 15.85
N ALA A 222 -12.04 21.06 16.37
CA ALA A 222 -13.25 20.37 16.83
C ALA A 222 -13.97 19.67 15.66
N ILE A 223 -14.76 18.64 15.98
CA ILE A 223 -15.76 18.10 15.06
C ILE A 223 -16.91 19.13 15.07
N LEU A 224 -17.23 19.71 13.92
CA LEU A 224 -18.48 20.45 13.73
C LEU A 224 -19.57 19.43 13.39
#